data_AF-A0A8T5GIF4-F1
#
_entry.id   AF-A0A8T5GIF4-F1
#
_cell.length_a   1.000
_cell.length_b   1.000
_cell.length_c   1.000
_cell.angle_alpha   90.00
_cell.angle_beta   90.00
_cell.angle_gamma   90.00
#
_symmetry.space_group_name_H-M   'P 1'
#
loop_
_entity.id
_entity.type
_entity.pdbx_description
1 polymer ?
#
loop_
_entity_poly.entity_id
_entity_poly.type
_entity_poly.pdbx_seq_one_letter_code
_entity_poly.pdbx_strand_id
1 'polypeptide(L)'
;AIHHGGSSSPFFGVTPSGYSVEASEVPENLPRLSADFTPQSERILGVPTELVLQTEFAESVQVQWKVEGGAVMSAQVNSSGENMWSATIPAALQPTSLQWRAILQGDGPEQTTPWFTLTAEEAGWEVEEFAVYLQAFALLFLIAGAVISLQSRFSPLPESSKYDQTDLLPQHLDTAPAIESVTDGLSEDSEVAPLPAGGLPNGWNEDQWRWYGHDYLAGKYGGGQE
;
A
#
# COMPACT_ATOMS: atom_id res chain seq x y z
N ALA A 1 59.84 -1.23 31.98
CA ALA A 1 59.53 -1.96 33.24
C ALA A 1 58.88 -0.98 34.20
N ILE A 2 57.61 -1.20 34.55
CA ILE A 2 56.93 -0.43 35.58
C ILE A 2 57.62 -0.80 36.91
N HIS A 3 58.05 0.20 37.67
CA HIS A 3 58.88 0.01 38.86
C HIS A 3 57.99 -0.42 40.04
N HIS A 4 57.59 -1.70 40.05
CA HIS A 4 56.84 -2.34 41.12
C HIS A 4 57.76 -2.62 42.32
N GLY A 5 58.13 -1.58 43.08
CA GLY A 5 58.85 -1.73 44.35
C GLY A 5 60.28 -2.27 44.21
N GLY A 6 61.26 -1.44 44.52
CA GLY A 6 62.63 -1.92 44.70
C GLY A 6 62.71 -2.94 45.84
N SER A 7 63.56 -3.97 45.66
CA SER A 7 63.84 -5.11 46.58
C SER A 7 62.90 -6.33 46.51
N SER A 8 62.49 -6.75 45.32
CA SER A 8 62.05 -8.15 45.04
C SER A 8 60.97 -8.73 45.96
N SER A 9 60.21 -7.89 46.67
CA SER A 9 59.21 -8.30 47.65
C SER A 9 57.96 -7.43 47.45
N PRO A 10 56.80 -8.02 47.10
CA PRO A 10 55.55 -7.27 47.02
C PRO A 10 55.15 -6.77 48.42
N PHE A 11 54.88 -5.47 48.54
CA PHE A 11 54.26 -4.91 49.73
C PHE A 11 52.77 -5.27 49.73
N PHE A 12 52.36 -6.17 50.62
CA PHE A 12 50.95 -6.40 50.91
C PHE A 12 50.54 -5.46 52.05
N GLY A 13 49.81 -4.40 51.71
CA GLY A 13 49.14 -3.56 52.70
C GLY A 13 47.99 -4.34 53.34
N VAL A 14 48.25 -5.03 54.46
CA VAL A 14 47.20 -5.61 55.30
C VAL A 14 46.71 -4.52 56.26
N THR A 15 45.57 -3.90 55.93
CA THR A 15 44.86 -3.05 56.89
C THR A 15 44.45 -3.91 58.10
N PRO A 16 44.88 -3.57 59.33
CA PRO A 16 44.67 -4.41 60.53
C PRO A 16 43.21 -4.64 60.91
N SER A 17 42.31 -3.79 60.44
CA SER A 17 40.87 -3.85 60.65
C SER A 17 40.18 -3.83 59.28
N GLY A 18 39.28 -4.78 59.04
CA GLY A 18 38.41 -4.74 57.87
C GLY A 18 37.49 -3.53 57.92
N TYR A 19 37.29 -2.87 56.78
CA TYR A 19 36.27 -1.85 56.65
C TYR A 19 34.90 -2.51 56.60
N SER A 20 33.95 -2.03 57.40
CA SER A 20 32.54 -2.39 57.24
C SER A 20 31.98 -1.59 56.07
N VAL A 21 31.45 -2.28 55.06
CA VAL A 21 30.76 -1.67 53.93
C VAL A 21 29.29 -2.03 54.08
N GLU A 22 28.45 -1.03 54.29
CA GLU A 22 27.00 -1.19 54.27
C GLU A 22 26.49 -0.77 52.88
N ALA A 23 25.89 -1.71 52.16
CA ALA A 23 25.20 -1.42 50.91
C ALA A 23 23.78 -0.95 51.22
N SER A 24 23.43 0.25 50.79
CA SER A 24 22.05 0.76 50.83
C SER A 24 21.28 0.36 49.58
N GLU A 25 19.96 0.35 49.67
CA GLU A 25 19.09 0.17 48.51
C GLU A 25 19.24 1.35 47.53
N VAL A 26 18.97 1.08 46.25
CA VAL A 26 18.99 2.12 45.22
C VAL A 26 17.83 3.09 45.47
N PRO A 27 18.07 4.40 45.56
CA PRO A 27 16.99 5.38 45.75
C PRO A 27 15.97 5.33 44.60
N GLU A 28 14.69 5.50 44.93
CA GLU A 28 13.62 5.53 43.93
C GLU A 28 13.80 6.70 42.94
N ASN A 29 14.25 7.85 43.45
CA ASN A 29 14.48 9.09 42.72
C ASN A 29 15.83 9.14 41.96
N LEU A 30 16.46 7.99 41.70
CA LEU A 30 17.72 7.93 40.95
C LEU A 30 17.50 8.39 39.49
N PRO A 31 18.15 9.49 39.03
CA PRO A 31 18.05 9.94 37.65
C PRO A 31 18.60 8.87 36.70
N ARG A 32 17.81 8.45 35.72
CA ARG A 32 18.19 7.35 34.82
C ARG A 32 17.59 7.53 33.43
N LEU A 33 18.14 6.80 32.46
CA LEU A 33 17.46 6.58 31.18
C LEU A 33 16.21 5.72 31.44
N SER A 34 15.16 5.93 30.65
CA SER A 34 13.95 5.10 30.70
C SER A 34 14.30 3.64 30.41
N ALA A 35 13.54 2.70 31.01
CA ALA A 35 13.76 1.27 30.82
C ALA A 35 13.66 0.82 29.34
N ASP A 36 12.86 1.52 28.54
CA ASP A 36 12.64 1.21 27.12
C ASP A 36 13.67 1.91 26.19
N PHE A 37 14.56 2.72 26.76
CA PHE A 37 15.52 3.48 25.98
C PHE A 37 16.51 2.55 25.26
N THR A 38 16.56 2.67 23.94
CA THR A 38 17.55 2.00 23.10
C THR A 38 18.49 3.04 22.50
N PRO A 39 19.80 3.00 22.78
CA PRO A 39 20.74 3.97 22.25
C PRO A 39 20.89 3.81 20.73
N GLN A 40 20.83 4.92 20.01
CA GLN A 40 21.15 4.95 18.60
C GLN A 40 22.62 4.54 18.38
N SER A 41 22.85 3.59 17.46
CA SER A 41 24.17 3.05 17.13
C SER A 41 24.74 3.56 15.80
N GLU A 42 23.91 4.16 14.97
CA GLU A 42 24.24 4.57 13.61
C GLU A 42 23.95 6.06 13.40
N ARG A 43 24.66 6.69 12.48
CA ARG A 43 24.41 8.07 12.07
C ARG A 43 24.73 8.24 10.59
N ILE A 44 24.03 9.17 9.94
CA ILE A 44 24.22 9.45 8.52
C ILE A 44 25.39 10.41 8.32
N LEU A 45 26.25 10.11 7.35
CA LEU A 45 27.36 10.94 6.92
C LEU A 45 26.85 12.29 6.36
N GLY A 46 27.51 13.39 6.72
CA GLY A 46 27.17 14.74 6.25
C GLY A 46 25.94 15.37 6.92
N VAL A 47 25.22 14.66 7.79
CA VAL A 47 24.02 15.14 8.48
C VAL A 47 24.26 15.25 9.99
N PRO A 48 23.85 16.37 10.65
CA PRO A 48 23.83 16.44 12.10
C PRO A 48 22.98 15.33 12.70
N THR A 49 23.43 14.76 13.81
CA THR A 49 22.72 13.66 14.46
C THR A 49 21.95 14.19 15.65
N GLU A 50 20.62 14.06 15.61
CA GLU A 50 19.75 14.30 16.76
C GLU A 50 19.66 13.03 17.61
N LEU A 51 20.08 13.13 18.88
CA LEU A 51 19.92 12.06 19.86
C LEU A 51 18.72 12.38 20.75
N VAL A 52 17.71 11.53 20.69
CA VAL A 52 16.53 11.64 21.56
C VAL A 52 16.74 10.77 22.78
N LEU A 53 16.72 11.35 23.98
CA LEU A 53 16.83 10.64 25.24
C LEU A 53 15.52 10.75 26.01
N GLN A 54 15.03 9.62 26.49
CA GLN A 54 13.93 9.55 27.45
C GLN A 54 14.48 9.17 28.82
N THR A 55 14.14 9.94 29.84
CA THR A 55 14.68 9.78 31.19
C THR A 55 13.58 9.54 32.23
N GLU A 56 14.00 9.16 33.43
CA GLU A 56 13.18 9.14 34.64
C GLU A 56 13.95 9.88 35.74
N PHE A 57 13.24 10.69 36.53
CA PHE A 57 13.81 11.45 37.66
C PHE A 57 15.00 12.37 37.32
N ALA A 58 15.17 12.72 36.04
CA ALA A 58 16.20 13.65 35.59
C ALA A 58 15.58 15.03 35.30
N GLU A 59 16.14 16.04 35.95
CA GLU A 59 15.79 17.46 35.77
C GLU A 59 16.75 18.19 34.82
N SER A 60 17.96 17.65 34.63
CA SER A 60 18.88 18.13 33.60
C SER A 60 19.70 16.99 33.00
N VAL A 61 20.03 17.17 31.72
CA VAL A 61 20.82 16.23 30.94
C VAL A 61 21.94 16.98 30.24
N GLN A 62 23.16 16.49 30.41
CA GLN A 62 24.31 16.91 29.61
C GLN A 62 24.76 15.75 28.74
N VAL A 63 24.98 16.01 27.46
CA VAL A 63 25.51 15.00 26.53
C VAL A 63 26.94 15.36 26.19
N GLN A 64 27.84 14.40 26.40
CA GLN A 64 29.25 14.49 26.04
C GLN A 64 29.55 13.51 24.92
N TRP A 65 30.43 13.90 24.01
CA TRP A 65 30.86 13.06 22.90
C TRP A 65 32.35 13.24 22.60
N LYS A 66 32.97 12.23 22.00
CA LYS A 66 34.37 12.24 21.59
C LYS A 66 34.56 11.31 20.40
N VAL A 67 35.53 11.63 19.55
CA VAL A 67 36.06 10.69 18.56
C VAL A 67 37.21 9.90 19.19
N GLU A 68 37.61 8.78 18.59
CA GLU A 68 38.74 8.00 19.07
C GLU A 68 40.01 8.85 19.16
N GLY A 69 40.66 8.84 20.34
CA GLY A 69 41.85 9.66 20.62
C GLY A 69 41.59 11.18 20.72
N GLY A 70 40.35 11.63 20.56
CA GLY A 70 39.96 13.05 20.62
C GLY A 70 39.63 13.56 22.02
N ALA A 71 39.50 14.88 22.14
CA ALA A 71 39.00 15.53 23.35
C ALA A 71 37.50 15.26 23.55
N VAL A 72 37.05 15.32 24.82
CA VAL A 72 35.63 15.25 25.16
C VAL A 72 34.99 16.61 24.88
N MET A 73 33.94 16.60 24.07
CA MET A 73 33.13 17.75 23.68
C MET A 73 31.73 17.63 24.29
N SER A 74 31.03 18.75 24.43
CA SER A 74 29.62 18.77 24.84
C SER A 74 28.71 19.00 23.64
N ALA A 75 27.57 18.33 23.60
CA ALA A 75 26.49 18.62 22.66
C ALA A 75 25.51 19.64 23.26
N GLN A 76 24.83 20.38 22.41
CA GLN A 76 23.71 21.22 22.84
C GLN A 76 22.51 20.31 23.13
N VAL A 77 21.94 20.44 24.33
CA VAL A 77 20.77 19.67 24.76
C VAL A 77 19.58 20.61 24.93
N ASN A 78 18.46 20.27 24.30
CA ASN A 78 17.19 20.96 24.45
C ASN A 78 16.19 20.02 25.10
N SER A 79 15.41 20.50 26.07
CA SER A 79 14.28 19.74 26.62
C SER A 79 13.03 19.99 25.79
N SER A 80 12.32 18.93 25.43
CA SER A 80 10.99 19.03 24.81
C SER A 80 9.84 18.91 25.83
N GLY A 81 10.16 18.82 27.13
CA GLY A 81 9.21 18.50 28.20
C GLY A 81 9.05 16.99 28.42
N GLU A 82 8.36 16.60 29.50
CA GLU A 82 8.00 15.20 29.83
C GLU A 82 9.17 14.21 29.86
N ASN A 83 10.30 14.60 30.47
CA ASN A 83 11.52 13.77 30.54
C ASN A 83 12.12 13.39 29.16
N MET A 84 11.81 14.15 28.11
CA MET A 84 12.42 14.01 26.80
C MET A 84 13.43 15.12 26.51
N TRP A 85 14.56 14.71 25.94
CA TRP A 85 15.70 15.55 25.65
C TRP A 85 16.19 15.29 24.23
N SER A 86 16.53 16.34 23.48
CA SER A 86 17.18 16.24 22.17
C SER A 86 18.57 16.83 22.25
N ALA A 87 19.58 16.06 21.88
CA ALA A 87 20.97 16.50 21.82
C ALA A 87 21.50 16.44 20.38
N THR A 88 22.02 17.56 19.89
CA THR A 88 22.54 17.65 18.52
C THR A 88 24.05 17.42 18.49
N ILE A 89 24.49 16.38 17.78
CA ILE A 89 25.90 16.15 17.45
C ILE A 89 26.19 16.65 16.03
N PRO A 90 27.26 17.45 15.81
CA PRO A 90 27.62 17.94 14.48
C PRO A 90 27.80 16.83 13.44
N ALA A 91 27.55 17.17 12.17
CA ALA A 91 27.68 16.25 11.04
C ALA A 91 29.05 15.58 10.97
N ALA A 92 29.07 14.27 10.72
CA ALA A 92 30.30 13.54 10.45
C ALA A 92 30.75 13.86 9.03
N LEU A 93 32.01 14.26 8.86
CA LEU A 93 32.61 14.54 7.55
C LEU A 93 33.31 13.31 6.95
N GLN A 94 33.51 12.27 7.75
CA GLN A 94 34.19 11.03 7.38
C GLN A 94 33.46 9.84 8.01
N PRO A 95 33.55 8.63 7.40
CA PRO A 95 32.96 7.41 7.93
C PRO A 95 33.75 6.91 9.15
N THR A 96 33.52 7.55 10.29
CA THR A 96 34.19 7.29 11.56
C THR A 96 33.19 6.99 12.66
N SER A 97 33.59 6.17 13.63
CA SER A 97 32.83 6.00 14.86
C SER A 97 33.19 7.09 15.88
N LEU A 98 32.18 7.51 16.65
CA LEU A 98 32.36 8.35 17.83
C LEU A 98 31.70 7.69 19.03
N GLN A 99 32.08 8.14 20.22
CA GLN A 99 31.46 7.73 21.47
C GLN A 99 30.72 8.88 22.11
N TRP A 100 29.58 8.60 22.71
CA TRP A 100 28.80 9.59 23.45
C TRP A 100 28.28 9.03 24.77
N ARG A 101 27.99 9.90 25.74
CA ARG A 101 27.39 9.55 27.02
C ARG A 101 26.52 10.68 27.53
N ALA A 102 25.60 10.37 28.42
CA ALA A 102 24.79 11.32 29.15
C ALA A 102 25.22 11.41 30.63
N ILE A 103 25.15 12.62 31.18
CA ILE A 103 25.24 12.91 32.61
C ILE A 103 23.86 13.41 33.02
N LEU A 104 23.23 12.71 33.96
CA LEU A 104 21.85 12.89 34.39
C LEU A 104 21.84 13.43 35.82
N GLN A 105 21.17 14.56 36.03
CA GLN A 105 21.02 15.17 37.35
C GLN A 105 19.54 15.36 37.66
N GLY A 106 19.19 15.26 38.93
CA GLY A 106 17.86 15.51 39.49
C GLY A 106 17.96 15.50 41.02
N ASP A 107 16.88 15.16 41.70
CA ASP A 107 16.86 15.08 43.17
C ASP A 107 17.75 13.97 43.75
N GLY A 108 17.90 12.86 43.02
CA GLY A 108 18.77 11.74 43.40
C GLY A 108 20.24 11.98 43.05
N PRO A 109 21.14 11.05 43.41
CA PRO A 109 22.56 11.19 43.12
C PRO A 109 22.82 11.17 41.61
N GLU A 110 23.69 12.06 41.14
CA GLU A 110 24.08 12.18 39.72
C GLU A 110 24.46 10.83 39.13
N GLN A 111 23.96 10.54 37.92
CA GLN A 111 24.30 9.35 37.16
C GLN A 111 25.03 9.71 35.87
N THR A 112 26.01 8.89 35.51
CA THR A 112 26.71 8.98 34.22
C THR A 112 26.51 7.67 33.48
N THR A 113 26.02 7.74 32.25
CA THR A 113 25.84 6.56 31.42
C THR A 113 27.21 6.00 30.97
N PRO A 114 27.27 4.73 30.54
CA PRO A 114 28.38 4.24 29.74
C PRO A 114 28.57 5.07 28.46
N TRP A 115 29.72 4.87 27.82
CA TRP A 115 29.96 5.36 26.47
C TRP A 115 29.23 4.48 25.45
N PHE A 116 28.26 5.05 24.75
CA PHE A 116 27.61 4.45 23.59
C PHE A 116 28.40 4.78 22.33
N THR A 117 28.32 3.92 21.31
CA THR A 117 29.04 4.11 20.04
C THR A 117 28.06 4.51 18.95
N LEU A 118 28.40 5.55 18.18
CA LEU A 118 27.71 5.95 16.97
C LEU A 118 28.65 5.78 15.79
N THR A 119 28.28 4.95 14.82
CA THR A 119 29.05 4.72 13.60
C THR A 119 28.45 5.52 12.46
N ALA A 120 29.30 6.29 11.77
CA ALA A 120 28.87 7.05 10.59
C ALA A 120 28.84 6.17 9.34
N GLU A 121 27.69 6.16 8.68
CA GLU A 121 27.43 5.40 7.46
C GLU A 121 26.90 6.33 6.37
N GLU A 122 27.16 5.97 5.11
CA GLU A 122 26.52 6.65 3.99
C GLU A 122 25.01 6.42 4.06
N ALA A 123 24.23 7.41 3.64
CA ALA A 123 22.78 7.22 3.54
C ALA A 123 22.50 6.01 2.64
N GLY A 124 21.80 5.02 3.18
CA GLY A 124 21.33 3.90 2.38
C GLY A 124 20.45 4.40 1.23
N TRP A 125 20.44 3.65 0.13
CA TRP A 125 19.45 3.88 -0.93
C TRP A 125 18.08 3.47 -0.40
N GLU A 126 17.34 4.42 0.16
CA GLU A 126 15.94 4.22 0.53
C GLU A 126 15.09 4.23 -0.76
N VAL A 127 14.54 3.07 -1.11
CA VAL A 127 13.58 2.97 -2.20
C VAL A 127 12.21 3.34 -1.66
N GLU A 128 11.66 4.47 -2.10
CA GLU A 128 10.31 4.87 -1.72
C GLU A 128 9.28 3.90 -2.33
N GLU A 129 8.63 3.11 -1.47
CA GLU A 129 7.66 2.09 -1.87
C GLU A 129 6.51 2.67 -2.71
N PHE A 130 6.00 3.84 -2.33
CA PHE A 130 4.94 4.53 -3.07
C PHE A 130 5.38 4.94 -4.48
N ALA A 131 6.60 5.44 -4.63
CA ALA A 131 7.14 5.81 -5.95
C ALA A 131 7.28 4.58 -6.85
N VAL A 132 7.72 3.44 -6.31
CA VAL A 132 7.81 2.17 -7.05
C VAL A 132 6.42 1.68 -7.47
N TYR A 133 5.44 1.70 -6.58
CA TYR A 133 4.07 1.32 -6.94
C TYR A 133 3.48 2.25 -7.98
N LEU A 134 3.66 3.57 -7.85
CA LEU A 134 3.17 4.54 -8.82
C LEU A 134 3.82 4.32 -10.19
N GLN A 135 5.13 4.05 -10.23
CA GLN A 135 5.84 3.70 -11.45
C GLN A 135 5.31 2.41 -12.08
N ALA A 136 5.04 1.37 -11.27
CA ALA A 136 4.48 0.12 -11.75
C ALA A 136 3.05 0.30 -12.33
N PHE A 137 2.20 1.10 -11.68
CA PHE A 137 0.88 1.45 -12.19
C PHE A 137 0.98 2.24 -13.51
N ALA A 138 1.86 3.23 -13.57
CA ALA A 138 2.08 4.01 -14.80
C ALA A 138 2.52 3.10 -15.96
N LEU A 139 3.43 2.16 -15.71
CA LEU A 139 3.85 1.18 -16.69
C LEU A 139 2.70 0.25 -17.13
N LEU A 140 1.86 -0.20 -16.20
CA LEU A 140 0.68 -1.01 -16.49
C LEU A 140 -0.30 -0.27 -17.41
N PHE A 141 -0.63 0.99 -17.10
CA PHE A 141 -1.52 1.80 -17.93
C PHE A 141 -0.90 2.14 -19.28
N LEU A 142 0.40 2.38 -19.34
CA LEU A 142 1.12 2.58 -20.60
C LEU A 142 1.02 1.34 -21.48
N ILE A 143 1.27 0.15 -20.95
CA ILE A 143 1.18 -1.12 -21.70
C ILE A 143 -0.26 -1.38 -22.12
N ALA A 144 -1.24 -1.25 -21.21
CA ALA A 144 -2.65 -1.43 -21.53
C ALA A 144 -3.11 -0.46 -22.64
N GLY A 145 -2.76 0.81 -22.52
CA GLY A 145 -3.04 1.83 -23.52
C GLY A 145 -2.38 1.54 -24.87
N ALA A 146 -1.14 1.07 -24.88
CA ALA A 146 -0.43 0.65 -26.09
C ALA A 146 -1.12 -0.54 -26.76
N VAL A 147 -1.52 -1.56 -25.99
CA VAL A 147 -2.23 -2.74 -26.51
C VAL A 147 -3.60 -2.36 -27.09
N ILE A 148 -4.40 -1.54 -26.39
CA ILE A 148 -5.69 -1.06 -26.88
C ILE A 148 -5.52 -0.21 -28.15
N SER A 149 -4.50 0.65 -28.19
CA SER A 149 -4.20 1.47 -29.37
C SER A 149 -3.79 0.60 -30.57
N LEU A 150 -3.06 -0.49 -30.33
CA LEU A 150 -2.65 -1.42 -31.37
C LEU A 150 -3.85 -2.25 -31.85
N GLN A 151 -4.65 -2.80 -30.94
CA GLN A 151 -5.86 -3.54 -31.27
C GLN A 151 -6.85 -2.67 -32.04
N SER A 152 -7.12 -1.44 -31.62
CA SER A 152 -8.04 -0.56 -32.35
C SER A 152 -7.59 -0.21 -33.77
N ARG A 153 -6.29 -0.20 -34.05
CA ARG A 153 -5.75 0.03 -35.41
C ARG A 153 -5.76 -1.20 -36.30
N PHE A 154 -5.67 -2.40 -35.71
CA PHE A 154 -5.56 -3.66 -36.46
C PHE A 154 -6.80 -4.55 -36.39
N SER A 155 -7.82 -4.15 -35.62
CA SER A 155 -9.12 -4.81 -35.64
C SER A 155 -9.78 -4.59 -36.99
N PRO A 156 -10.09 -5.65 -37.76
CA PRO A 156 -10.89 -5.52 -38.97
C PRO A 156 -12.25 -4.92 -38.61
N LEU A 157 -12.81 -4.08 -39.50
CA LEU A 157 -14.20 -3.64 -39.35
C LEU A 157 -15.09 -4.89 -39.17
N PRO A 158 -16.14 -4.80 -38.33
CA PRO A 158 -17.08 -5.91 -38.21
C PRO A 158 -17.59 -6.25 -39.61
N GLU A 159 -17.17 -7.41 -40.13
CA GLU A 159 -17.77 -7.97 -41.32
C GLU A 159 -19.20 -8.32 -40.93
N SER A 160 -20.17 -7.55 -41.43
CA SER A 160 -21.57 -7.89 -41.24
C SER A 160 -21.76 -9.29 -41.81
N SER A 161 -22.14 -10.24 -40.94
CA SER A 161 -22.44 -11.58 -41.40
C SER A 161 -23.55 -11.47 -42.45
N LYS A 162 -23.38 -12.13 -43.60
CA LYS A 162 -24.42 -12.20 -44.65
C LYS A 162 -25.79 -12.66 -44.12
N TYR A 163 -25.79 -13.32 -42.96
CA TYR A 163 -26.98 -13.86 -42.30
C TYR A 163 -27.41 -13.03 -41.07
N ASP A 164 -26.75 -11.92 -40.78
CA ASP A 164 -27.17 -10.98 -39.74
C ASP A 164 -28.34 -10.15 -40.27
N GLN A 165 -29.55 -10.54 -39.89
CA GLN A 165 -30.79 -9.85 -40.21
C GLN A 165 -31.32 -9.06 -39.02
N THR A 166 -30.50 -8.78 -38.00
CA THR A 166 -30.92 -8.06 -36.79
C THR A 166 -31.40 -6.64 -37.12
N ASP A 167 -30.85 -6.02 -38.17
CA ASP A 167 -31.26 -4.71 -38.70
C ASP A 167 -32.62 -4.72 -39.41
N LEU A 168 -33.17 -5.91 -39.72
CA LEU A 168 -34.50 -6.07 -40.36
C LEU A 168 -35.60 -6.32 -39.34
N LEU A 169 -35.27 -6.44 -38.05
CA LEU A 169 -36.26 -6.44 -36.99
C LEU A 169 -36.73 -5.00 -36.76
N PRO A 170 -38.02 -4.69 -36.90
CA PRO A 170 -38.53 -3.38 -36.53
C PRO A 170 -38.25 -3.15 -35.03
N GLN A 171 -37.39 -2.17 -34.74
CA GLN A 171 -37.24 -1.62 -33.39
C GLN A 171 -38.53 -0.89 -33.02
N HIS A 172 -39.54 -1.63 -32.57
CA HIS A 172 -40.73 -1.03 -31.96
C HIS A 172 -41.01 -1.70 -30.62
N LEU A 173 -40.15 -1.41 -29.66
CA LEU A 173 -40.47 -1.53 -28.24
C LEU A 173 -39.88 -0.33 -27.53
N ASP A 174 -40.47 0.84 -27.78
CA ASP A 174 -40.45 1.90 -26.77
C ASP A 174 -41.83 2.58 -26.71
N THR A 175 -42.32 2.68 -25.47
CA THR A 175 -43.41 3.53 -25.01
C THR A 175 -44.83 2.98 -25.16
N ALA A 176 -45.35 2.46 -24.05
CA ALA A 176 -46.78 2.39 -23.81
C ALA A 176 -47.37 3.81 -23.68
N PRO A 177 -48.50 4.13 -24.33
CA PRO A 177 -49.44 5.09 -23.81
C PRO A 177 -50.69 4.35 -23.34
N ALA A 178 -50.96 4.42 -22.04
CA ALA A 178 -52.33 4.34 -21.57
C ALA A 178 -53.03 5.63 -22.03
N ILE A 179 -54.15 5.53 -22.75
CA ILE A 179 -55.40 6.30 -22.61
C ILE A 179 -56.38 5.84 -23.70
N GLU A 180 -57.64 5.84 -23.28
CA GLU A 180 -58.81 5.10 -23.73
C GLU A 180 -59.44 5.53 -25.07
N SER A 181 -60.28 4.61 -25.55
CA SER A 181 -61.50 4.82 -26.36
C SER A 181 -61.32 5.16 -27.83
N VAL A 182 -61.68 4.21 -28.71
CA VAL A 182 -62.97 4.20 -29.42
C VAL A 182 -63.04 2.92 -30.25
N THR A 183 -64.10 2.16 -29.98
CA THR A 183 -64.75 1.14 -30.82
C THR A 183 -64.60 1.35 -32.32
N ASP A 184 -64.17 0.33 -33.07
CA ASP A 184 -65.07 -0.58 -33.81
C ASP A 184 -64.27 -1.61 -34.65
N GLY A 185 -64.79 -2.83 -34.76
CA GLY A 185 -64.45 -3.79 -35.82
C GLY A 185 -63.13 -4.58 -35.71
N LEU A 186 -63.21 -5.83 -35.21
CA LEU A 186 -62.28 -6.87 -35.64
C LEU A 186 -62.28 -6.96 -37.17
N SER A 187 -61.11 -6.93 -37.79
CA SER A 187 -60.90 -7.44 -39.14
C SER A 187 -59.65 -8.33 -39.09
N GLU A 188 -59.87 -9.61 -38.79
CA GLU A 188 -58.94 -10.67 -39.15
C GLU A 188 -58.94 -10.75 -40.68
N ASP A 189 -57.95 -10.15 -41.33
CA ASP A 189 -57.68 -10.40 -42.75
C ASP A 189 -56.39 -11.23 -42.84
N SER A 190 -56.46 -12.44 -42.28
CA SER A 190 -55.61 -13.52 -42.79
C SER A 190 -56.20 -13.89 -44.14
N GLU A 191 -55.51 -13.48 -45.20
CA GLU A 191 -55.90 -13.71 -46.59
C GLU A 191 -55.94 -15.24 -46.86
N VAL A 192 -57.11 -15.86 -46.63
CA VAL A 192 -57.36 -17.28 -46.90
C VAL A 192 -57.81 -17.42 -48.35
N ALA A 193 -57.18 -18.33 -49.10
CA ALA A 193 -57.55 -18.62 -50.49
C ALA A 193 -59.05 -18.94 -50.62
N PRO A 194 -59.76 -18.39 -51.62
CA PRO A 194 -61.18 -18.67 -51.83
C PRO A 194 -61.40 -20.15 -52.14
N LEU A 195 -62.39 -20.77 -51.50
CA LEU A 195 -62.74 -22.17 -51.74
C LEU A 195 -63.28 -22.37 -53.17
N PRO A 196 -62.92 -23.47 -53.86
CA PRO A 196 -63.48 -23.77 -55.17
C PRO A 196 -64.96 -24.16 -55.07
N ALA A 197 -65.70 -24.08 -56.18
CA ALA A 197 -67.17 -24.22 -56.23
C ALA A 197 -67.73 -25.56 -55.70
N GLY A 198 -66.87 -26.58 -55.51
CA GLY A 198 -67.23 -27.89 -54.93
C GLY A 198 -66.87 -28.08 -53.45
N GLY A 199 -66.35 -27.06 -52.77
CA GLY A 199 -65.81 -27.17 -51.39
C GLY A 199 -64.34 -27.57 -51.34
N LEU A 200 -63.82 -27.94 -50.16
CA LEU A 200 -62.42 -28.37 -50.04
C LEU A 200 -62.16 -29.63 -50.90
N PRO A 201 -60.96 -29.77 -51.51
CA PRO A 201 -60.61 -30.98 -52.25
C PRO A 201 -60.68 -32.25 -51.38
N ASN A 202 -61.03 -33.39 -51.98
CA ASN A 202 -61.14 -34.66 -51.26
C ASN A 202 -59.85 -34.98 -50.48
N GLY A 203 -59.97 -35.13 -49.16
CA GLY A 203 -58.85 -35.43 -48.25
C GLY A 203 -58.16 -34.21 -47.62
N TRP A 204 -58.63 -32.98 -47.87
CA TRP A 204 -58.10 -31.75 -47.29
C TRP A 204 -58.92 -31.27 -46.08
N ASN A 205 -58.24 -30.70 -45.09
CA ASN A 205 -58.85 -30.02 -43.94
C ASN A 205 -58.70 -28.49 -44.03
N GLU A 206 -59.47 -27.75 -43.22
CA GLU A 206 -59.49 -26.28 -43.24
C GLU A 206 -58.15 -25.65 -42.92
N ASP A 207 -57.40 -26.20 -41.97
CA ASP A 207 -56.09 -25.65 -41.62
C ASP A 207 -55.07 -25.83 -42.74
N GLN A 208 -55.07 -26.97 -43.43
CA GLN A 208 -54.23 -27.17 -44.62
C GLN A 208 -54.63 -26.22 -45.75
N TRP A 209 -55.92 -25.92 -45.91
CA TRP A 209 -56.39 -24.97 -46.90
C TRP A 209 -55.93 -23.53 -46.58
N ARG A 210 -55.99 -23.13 -45.31
CA ARG A 210 -55.55 -21.79 -44.87
C ARG A 210 -54.08 -21.51 -45.22
N TRP A 211 -53.23 -22.53 -45.18
CA TRP A 211 -51.80 -22.37 -45.47
C TRP A 211 -51.42 -22.67 -46.92
N TYR A 212 -52.12 -23.59 -47.60
CA TYR A 212 -51.70 -24.10 -48.91
C TYR A 212 -52.76 -23.99 -50.02
N GLY A 213 -53.91 -23.37 -49.76
CA GLY A 213 -54.98 -23.21 -50.75
C GLY A 213 -54.56 -22.40 -51.99
N HIS A 214 -53.69 -21.40 -51.81
CA HIS A 214 -53.14 -20.61 -52.93
C HIS A 214 -52.30 -21.48 -53.89
N ASP A 215 -51.47 -22.38 -53.35
CA ASP A 215 -50.65 -23.31 -54.14
C ASP A 215 -51.51 -24.36 -54.87
N TYR A 216 -52.63 -24.76 -54.27
CA TYR A 216 -53.59 -25.68 -54.90
C TYR A 216 -54.26 -25.03 -56.12
N LEU A 217 -54.76 -23.79 -55.98
CA LEU A 217 -55.35 -23.01 -57.08
C LEU A 217 -54.35 -22.68 -58.18
N ALA A 218 -53.06 -22.56 -57.85
CA ALA A 218 -51.98 -22.39 -58.83
C ALA A 218 -51.63 -23.68 -59.59
N GLY A 219 -52.34 -24.80 -59.33
CA GLY A 219 -52.22 -26.06 -60.08
C GLY A 219 -51.10 -26.99 -59.63
N LYS A 220 -50.32 -26.62 -58.61
CA LYS A 220 -49.17 -27.40 -58.12
C LYS A 220 -49.56 -28.76 -57.53
N TYR A 221 -50.78 -28.86 -57.02
CA TYR A 221 -51.34 -30.07 -56.41
C TYR A 221 -52.60 -30.60 -57.13
N GLY A 222 -52.79 -30.23 -58.41
CA GLY A 222 -53.88 -30.73 -59.25
C GLY A 222 -55.17 -29.90 -59.26
N GLY A 223 -55.16 -28.69 -58.71
CA GLY A 223 -56.29 -27.75 -58.70
C GLY A 223 -56.32 -26.73 -59.85
N GLY A 224 -55.56 -26.95 -60.92
CA GLY A 224 -55.61 -26.10 -62.11
C GLY A 224 -56.87 -26.40 -62.92
N GLN A 225 -57.60 -25.35 -63.32
CA GLN A 225 -58.80 -25.45 -64.16
C GLN A 225 -58.53 -26.23 -65.46
N GLU A 226 -59.42 -27.16 -65.79
CA GLU A 226 -59.77 -27.47 -67.18
C GLU A 226 -60.76 -26.41 -67.68
#